data_AF-A0A914GJS6-F1
#
_entry.id   AF-A0A914GJS6-F1
#
_cell.length_a   1.000
_cell.length_b   1.000
_cell.length_c   1.000
_cell.angle_alpha   90.00
_cell.angle_beta   90.00
_cell.angle_gamma   90.00
#
_symmetry.space_group_name_H-M   'P 1'
#
loop_
_entity.id
_entity.type
_entity.pdbx_description
1 polymer ?
#
loop_
_entity_poly.entity_id
_entity_poly.type
_entity_poly.pdbx_seq_one_letter_code
_entity_poly.pdbx_strand_id
1 'polypeptide(L)'
;MFLLFLFFVTFLTTTVITADDNSSISITQAYPGVFSDDPDVQVTNVTIHGINGYLINTFSNPDRNHYDSRKGGKIKYLIMHFTEDNFTTTVNIFTSNSTVNRVSAHYVITEKAVNNLTGGQILQVVPDDLRAWHAGVSTWGSDSNLNYVSLGIEHVNLGYDSENATELNRTYYPYDPDQIRASALMSQDIIRKYNILPQHILGHEDIAPPRKPDPGPLFPWGTYFHNFGIGAWLDFDEMDNNAIIQKYNPPRPFPTKPDRNLREGTTENDKFVILAFKKHFSANQHPELCDDIIRDQDMFWAWALEAKYVTANNQDMFWAWALEAKYVTANSSTSTPTPPPSNIYYGNGTITSPNYPDLYPSNLNSTYILQALPGKVVSISFNKINTEACCDIITIYDGQFIGSSTIIQSLSGDHSSSLSYQSTGTYMTVSFTTDLVLQEEGFTANFVSL
;
A
#
# COMPACT_ATOMS: atom_id res chain seq x y z
N MET A 1 -56.99 -20.36 3.09
CA MET A 1 -56.87 -18.97 3.59
C MET A 1 -55.40 -18.60 3.46
N PHE A 2 -55.03 -17.95 2.34
CA PHE A 2 -53.66 -17.54 2.04
C PHE A 2 -53.30 -16.33 2.92
N LEU A 3 -52.22 -16.43 3.72
CA LEU A 3 -51.56 -15.26 4.29
C LEU A 3 -50.32 -14.96 3.43
N LEU A 4 -50.37 -13.86 2.70
CA LEU A 4 -49.22 -13.20 2.08
C LEU A 4 -48.39 -12.58 3.21
N PHE A 5 -47.15 -13.03 3.40
CA PHE A 5 -46.13 -12.23 4.09
C PHE A 5 -45.47 -11.31 3.06
N LEU A 6 -45.73 -10.00 3.19
CA LEU A 6 -45.03 -8.96 2.45
C LEU A 6 -43.57 -8.93 2.93
N PHE A 7 -42.62 -9.32 2.08
CA PHE A 7 -41.22 -8.96 2.27
C PHE A 7 -41.07 -7.47 1.91
N PHE A 8 -40.77 -6.64 2.91
CA PHE A 8 -40.22 -5.31 2.67
C PHE A 8 -38.78 -5.49 2.19
N VAL A 9 -38.57 -5.46 0.88
CA VAL A 9 -37.25 -5.18 0.31
C VAL A 9 -37.03 -3.68 0.45
N THR A 10 -36.30 -3.26 1.49
CA THR A 10 -35.69 -1.93 1.49
C THR A 10 -34.64 -1.92 0.39
N PHE A 11 -35.00 -1.37 -0.77
CA PHE A 11 -33.99 -0.90 -1.71
C PHE A 11 -33.17 0.15 -0.97
N LEU A 12 -31.90 -0.15 -0.67
CA LEU A 12 -30.91 0.91 -0.56
C LEU A 12 -30.90 1.57 -1.93
N THR A 13 -31.65 2.67 -2.06
CA THR A 13 -31.38 3.64 -3.10
C THR A 13 -29.93 4.02 -2.91
N THR A 14 -29.06 3.59 -3.81
CA THR A 14 -27.79 4.28 -4.04
C THR A 14 -28.15 5.74 -4.21
N THR A 15 -27.94 6.52 -3.16
CA THR A 15 -27.86 7.96 -3.28
C THR A 15 -26.69 8.18 -4.22
N VAL A 16 -27.01 8.38 -5.50
CA VAL A 16 -26.12 9.15 -6.36
C VAL A 16 -25.95 10.44 -5.58
N ILE A 17 -24.77 10.63 -5.00
CA ILE A 17 -24.36 11.94 -4.54
C ILE A 17 -24.30 12.75 -5.83
N THR A 18 -25.43 13.37 -6.18
CA THR A 18 -25.42 14.51 -7.08
C THR A 18 -24.53 15.51 -6.39
N ALA A 19 -23.43 15.89 -7.05
CA ALA A 19 -22.58 16.98 -6.63
C ALA A 19 -23.49 18.15 -6.24
N ASP A 20 -23.54 18.44 -4.95
CA ASP A 20 -24.32 19.57 -4.45
C ASP A 20 -23.77 20.86 -5.08
N ASP A 21 -24.72 21.72 -5.41
CA ASP A 21 -24.64 22.95 -6.16
C ASP A 21 -23.42 23.86 -5.85
N ASN A 22 -22.74 24.29 -6.92
CA ASN A 22 -22.41 25.69 -7.20
C ASN A 22 -21.86 26.60 -6.07
N SER A 23 -20.74 26.21 -5.47
CA SER A 23 -19.75 27.20 -5.04
C SER A 23 -18.34 26.71 -5.34
N SER A 24 -17.90 26.84 -6.59
CA SER A 24 -16.50 26.57 -6.93
C SER A 24 -15.63 27.68 -6.34
N ILE A 25 -15.30 27.54 -5.05
CA ILE A 25 -14.29 28.35 -4.39
C ILE A 25 -13.03 28.33 -5.26
N SER A 26 -12.43 29.50 -5.53
CA SER A 26 -11.19 29.50 -6.29
C SER A 26 -10.08 28.83 -5.48
N ILE A 27 -9.14 28.17 -6.14
CA ILE A 27 -7.97 27.59 -5.48
C ILE A 27 -7.22 28.62 -4.60
N THR A 28 -7.20 29.89 -5.01
CA THR A 28 -6.59 31.00 -4.26
C THR A 28 -7.37 31.43 -3.01
N GLN A 29 -8.69 31.22 -3.00
CA GLN A 29 -9.52 31.42 -1.82
C GLN A 29 -9.35 30.26 -0.83
N ALA A 30 -9.23 29.04 -1.34
CA ALA A 30 -9.04 27.86 -0.50
C ALA A 30 -7.61 27.72 0.05
N TYR A 31 -6.60 28.23 -0.67
CA TYR A 31 -5.19 28.18 -0.27
C TYR A 31 -4.58 29.58 -0.34
N PRO A 32 -4.70 30.39 0.73
CA PRO A 32 -4.10 31.71 0.77
C PRO A 32 -2.59 31.65 0.51
N GLY A 33 -2.08 32.55 -0.34
CA GLY A 33 -0.67 32.59 -0.72
C GLY A 33 -0.27 31.67 -1.87
N VAL A 34 -1.19 30.84 -2.40
CA VAL A 34 -0.92 30.10 -3.64
C VAL A 34 -0.95 31.09 -4.81
N PHE A 35 0.09 31.04 -5.65
CA PHE A 35 0.28 31.93 -6.82
C PHE A 35 0.39 33.43 -6.51
N SER A 36 0.50 33.84 -5.23
CA SER A 36 0.27 35.23 -4.79
C SER A 36 1.13 36.30 -5.48
N ASP A 37 2.25 35.90 -6.08
CA ASP A 37 3.23 36.81 -6.67
C ASP A 37 3.53 36.52 -8.15
N ASP A 38 2.72 35.68 -8.81
CA ASP A 38 2.98 35.27 -10.20
C ASP A 38 1.77 35.48 -11.13
N PRO A 39 1.69 36.61 -11.84
CA PRO A 39 0.54 36.93 -12.69
C PRO A 39 0.42 36.03 -13.93
N ASP A 40 1.46 35.26 -14.27
CA ASP A 40 1.45 34.34 -15.41
C ASP A 40 0.88 32.96 -15.03
N VAL A 41 0.61 32.70 -13.74
CA VAL A 41 -0.13 31.50 -13.31
C VAL A 41 -1.63 31.75 -13.42
N GLN A 42 -2.23 31.20 -14.48
CA GLN A 42 -3.67 31.23 -14.70
C GLN A 42 -4.26 29.86 -14.40
N VAL A 43 -5.34 29.82 -13.62
CA VAL A 43 -5.96 28.55 -13.18
C VAL A 43 -7.40 28.48 -13.64
N THR A 44 -7.78 27.34 -14.20
CA THR A 44 -9.14 27.05 -14.65
C THR A 44 -9.75 25.96 -13.78
N ASN A 45 -10.97 26.17 -13.30
CA ASN A 45 -11.74 25.12 -12.64
C ASN A 45 -12.18 24.10 -13.69
N VAL A 46 -11.88 22.84 -13.44
CA VAL A 46 -12.15 21.74 -14.37
C VAL A 46 -12.62 20.51 -13.61
N THR A 47 -13.27 19.59 -14.31
CA THR A 47 -13.50 18.25 -13.80
C THR A 47 -12.43 17.35 -14.40
N ILE A 48 -11.53 16.85 -13.57
CA ILE A 48 -10.48 15.91 -13.95
C ILE A 48 -10.96 14.52 -13.53
N HIS A 49 -11.26 13.66 -14.51
CA HIS A 49 -11.64 12.27 -14.24
C HIS A 49 -12.88 12.12 -13.32
N GLY A 50 -13.87 13.01 -13.49
CA GLY A 50 -15.08 13.03 -12.68
C GLY A 50 -14.90 13.68 -11.29
N ILE A 51 -13.71 14.19 -10.98
CA ILE A 51 -13.38 14.84 -9.72
C ILE A 51 -13.22 16.34 -9.96
N ASN A 52 -13.78 17.15 -9.06
CA ASN A 52 -13.58 18.59 -9.10
C ASN A 52 -12.10 18.91 -8.87
N GLY A 53 -11.56 19.80 -9.71
CA GLY A 53 -10.17 20.13 -9.66
C GLY A 53 -9.85 21.41 -10.41
N TYR A 54 -8.56 21.59 -10.61
CA TYR A 54 -7.99 22.81 -11.13
C TYR A 54 -6.95 22.44 -12.19
N LEU A 55 -6.84 23.25 -13.23
CA LEU A 55 -5.85 23.11 -14.27
C LEU A 55 -5.02 24.39 -14.31
N ILE A 56 -3.69 24.24 -14.22
CA ILE A 56 -2.76 25.32 -14.55
C ILE A 56 -2.74 25.46 -16.07
N ASN A 57 -3.13 26.64 -16.55
CA ASN A 57 -3.10 26.95 -17.98
C ASN A 57 -1.64 27.06 -18.46
N THR A 58 -1.45 26.90 -19.76
CA THR A 58 -0.14 27.09 -20.38
C THR A 58 0.42 28.49 -20.08
N PHE A 59 1.65 28.55 -19.60
CA PHE A 59 2.36 29.80 -19.33
C PHE A 59 2.66 30.57 -20.60
N SER A 60 2.70 31.90 -20.48
CA SER A 60 3.16 32.76 -21.58
C SER A 60 4.65 32.56 -21.84
N ASN A 61 5.45 32.28 -20.80
CA ASN A 61 6.85 31.88 -20.93
C ASN A 61 7.00 30.35 -20.80
N PRO A 62 7.37 29.63 -21.89
CA PRO A 62 7.49 28.18 -21.85
C PRO A 62 8.74 27.66 -21.12
N ASP A 63 9.75 28.51 -20.84
CA ASP A 63 11.02 28.09 -20.20
C ASP A 63 10.99 28.22 -18.65
N ARG A 64 9.82 28.06 -18.04
CA ARG A 64 9.64 28.05 -16.58
C ARG A 64 9.94 26.67 -15.97
N ASN A 65 9.99 26.58 -14.66
CA ASN A 65 10.24 25.37 -13.84
C ASN A 65 9.35 24.11 -14.01
N HIS A 66 8.62 23.89 -15.11
CA HIS A 66 7.40 23.06 -15.07
C HIS A 66 7.42 21.89 -16.03
N TYR A 67 7.88 22.09 -17.26
CA TYR A 67 7.85 21.04 -18.27
C TYR A 67 8.66 21.37 -19.51
N ASP A 68 8.89 20.35 -20.34
CA ASP A 68 9.29 20.51 -21.71
C ASP A 68 8.70 19.39 -22.59
N SER A 69 9.18 19.26 -23.83
CA SER A 69 8.73 18.19 -24.73
C SER A 69 9.13 16.80 -24.21
N ARG A 70 8.20 15.83 -24.26
CA ARG A 70 8.49 14.40 -24.07
C ARG A 70 9.37 13.77 -25.16
N LYS A 71 9.70 14.50 -26.23
CA LYS A 71 10.55 14.02 -27.35
C LYS A 71 10.05 12.68 -27.94
N GLY A 72 8.74 12.52 -28.05
CA GLY A 72 8.10 11.31 -28.59
C GLY A 72 7.99 10.14 -27.60
N GLY A 73 8.36 10.33 -26.33
CA GLY A 73 8.15 9.36 -25.27
C GLY A 73 6.66 9.04 -25.09
N LYS A 74 6.32 7.75 -25.10
CA LYS A 74 4.97 7.26 -24.83
C LYS A 74 4.80 7.05 -23.34
N ILE A 75 3.67 7.48 -22.80
CA ILE A 75 3.33 7.25 -21.40
C ILE A 75 3.17 5.73 -21.19
N LYS A 76 4.03 5.19 -20.32
CA LYS A 76 4.13 3.79 -19.96
C LYS A 76 3.96 3.55 -18.46
N TYR A 77 4.19 4.57 -17.61
CA TYR A 77 4.26 4.45 -16.15
C TYR A 77 3.44 5.54 -15.43
N LEU A 78 2.94 5.18 -14.24
CA LEU A 78 2.50 6.12 -13.21
C LEU A 78 3.48 6.04 -12.04
N ILE A 79 4.02 7.19 -11.62
CA ILE A 79 4.93 7.27 -10.48
C ILE A 79 4.27 8.08 -9.35
N MET A 80 4.11 7.45 -8.19
CA MET A 80 3.53 8.04 -6.99
C MET A 80 4.62 8.68 -6.12
N HIS A 81 4.35 9.88 -5.63
CA HIS A 81 5.25 10.69 -4.79
C HIS A 81 4.48 11.21 -3.57
N PHE A 82 5.22 11.58 -2.52
CA PHE A 82 4.76 12.55 -1.54
C PHE A 82 5.57 13.85 -1.64
N THR A 83 5.01 14.94 -1.13
CA THR A 83 5.58 16.28 -1.30
C THR A 83 6.60 16.70 -0.24
N GLU A 84 6.57 16.11 0.95
CA GLU A 84 7.28 16.59 2.18
C GLU A 84 6.90 18.01 2.63
N ASP A 85 5.86 18.60 2.03
CA ASP A 85 5.43 19.99 2.27
C ASP A 85 3.92 20.13 2.08
N ASN A 86 3.38 21.27 2.51
CA ASN A 86 1.98 21.61 2.32
C ASN A 86 1.68 22.01 0.87
N PHE A 87 0.39 21.98 0.50
CA PHE A 87 -0.07 22.27 -0.86
C PHE A 87 0.42 23.62 -1.41
N THR A 88 0.32 24.69 -0.62
CA THR A 88 0.71 26.05 -1.05
C THR A 88 2.19 26.10 -1.43
N THR A 89 3.06 25.55 -0.58
CA THR A 89 4.50 25.51 -0.87
C THR A 89 4.80 24.66 -2.10
N THR A 90 4.27 23.44 -2.16
CA THR A 90 4.47 22.50 -3.28
C THR A 90 4.11 23.16 -4.61
N VAL A 91 2.90 23.74 -4.68
CA VAL A 91 2.39 24.31 -5.91
C VAL A 91 3.18 25.56 -6.30
N ASN A 92 3.61 26.40 -5.36
CA ASN A 92 4.46 27.55 -5.66
C ASN A 92 5.85 27.13 -6.18
N ILE A 93 6.43 26.03 -5.66
CA ILE A 93 7.70 25.48 -6.18
C ILE A 93 7.53 24.98 -7.61
N PHE A 94 6.52 24.13 -7.83
CA PHE A 94 6.24 23.54 -9.13
C PHE A 94 5.82 24.59 -10.15
N THR A 95 5.26 25.71 -9.68
CA THR A 95 4.84 26.80 -10.54
C THR A 95 5.84 27.96 -10.70
N SER A 96 7.00 27.87 -10.07
CA SER A 96 7.96 28.96 -10.02
C SER A 96 8.53 29.36 -11.39
N ASN A 97 8.87 30.64 -11.54
CA ASN A 97 9.62 31.15 -12.69
C ASN A 97 11.13 31.00 -12.47
N SER A 98 11.61 29.76 -12.43
CA SER A 98 13.03 29.45 -12.21
C SER A 98 13.61 28.61 -13.34
N THR A 99 14.87 28.91 -13.70
CA THR A 99 15.68 28.09 -14.62
C THR A 99 16.64 27.17 -13.87
N VAL A 100 16.66 27.20 -12.53
CA VAL A 100 17.52 26.40 -11.66
C VAL A 100 16.68 25.53 -10.73
N ASN A 101 17.19 24.34 -10.35
CA ASN A 101 16.51 23.38 -9.46
C ASN A 101 15.08 23.03 -9.90
N ARG A 102 15.01 22.58 -11.15
CA ARG A 102 13.81 22.28 -11.92
C ARG A 102 13.08 21.04 -11.43
N VAL A 103 11.84 21.19 -10.95
CA VAL A 103 10.99 20.12 -10.41
C VAL A 103 9.50 20.44 -10.57
N SER A 104 8.70 19.42 -10.88
CA SER A 104 7.26 19.53 -11.14
C SER A 104 6.64 18.13 -11.25
N ALA A 105 5.32 18.01 -11.07
CA ALA A 105 4.57 16.80 -11.40
C ALA A 105 3.38 17.10 -12.32
N HIS A 106 2.73 16.06 -12.85
CA HIS A 106 1.55 16.26 -13.68
C HIS A 106 0.34 16.60 -12.83
N TYR A 107 0.21 15.93 -11.68
CA TYR A 107 -0.90 16.12 -10.77
C TYR A 107 -0.39 16.32 -9.34
N VAL A 108 -1.06 17.20 -8.59
CA VAL A 108 -0.92 17.37 -7.14
C VAL A 108 -2.28 17.12 -6.52
N ILE A 109 -2.35 16.27 -5.49
CA ILE A 109 -3.59 15.91 -4.82
C ILE A 109 -3.53 16.41 -3.38
N THR A 110 -4.50 17.27 -3.03
CA THR A 110 -4.57 17.86 -1.70
C THR A 110 -4.78 16.77 -0.64
N GLU A 111 -4.28 17.05 0.56
CA GLU A 111 -4.56 16.27 1.77
C GLU A 111 -6.04 16.39 2.19
N LYS A 112 -6.33 16.15 3.47
CA LYS A 112 -7.65 16.30 4.08
C LYS A 112 -8.31 17.65 3.79
N ALA A 113 -9.61 17.76 4.08
CA ALA A 113 -10.39 18.99 3.88
C ALA A 113 -9.71 20.23 4.50
N VAL A 114 -9.60 21.31 3.71
CA VAL A 114 -9.04 22.61 4.12
C VAL A 114 -9.97 23.73 3.64
N ASN A 115 -10.25 24.74 4.47
CA ASN A 115 -10.93 25.98 4.06
C ASN A 115 -12.22 25.77 3.23
N ASN A 116 -13.06 24.83 3.66
CA ASN A 116 -14.33 24.43 3.02
C ASN A 116 -14.20 23.68 1.68
N LEU A 117 -13.00 23.26 1.27
CA LEU A 117 -12.81 22.23 0.24
C LEU A 117 -12.78 20.85 0.88
N THR A 118 -13.44 19.88 0.24
CA THR A 118 -13.28 18.46 0.58
C THR A 118 -11.84 18.01 0.29
N GLY A 119 -11.35 17.00 1.00
CA GLY A 119 -10.03 16.42 0.71
C GLY A 119 -9.96 15.82 -0.69
N GLY A 120 -8.75 15.57 -1.18
CA GLY A 120 -8.54 14.95 -2.49
C GLY A 120 -8.89 15.81 -3.72
N GLN A 121 -8.78 17.14 -3.62
CA GLN A 121 -8.85 17.99 -4.81
C GLN A 121 -7.63 17.75 -5.69
N ILE A 122 -7.85 17.71 -7.01
CA ILE A 122 -6.79 17.47 -7.98
C ILE A 122 -6.41 18.78 -8.66
N LEU A 123 -5.12 19.11 -8.65
CA LEU A 123 -4.53 20.15 -9.47
C LEU A 123 -3.67 19.51 -10.56
N GLN A 124 -4.03 19.69 -11.84
CA GLN A 124 -3.16 19.37 -12.95
C GLN A 124 -2.19 20.53 -13.20
N VAL A 125 -0.91 20.31 -12.95
CA VAL A 125 0.16 21.31 -13.12
C VAL A 125 0.80 21.20 -14.52
N VAL A 126 1.01 19.97 -15.00
CA VAL A 126 1.62 19.72 -16.31
C VAL A 126 0.67 18.88 -17.16
N PRO A 127 0.34 19.31 -18.40
CA PRO A 127 -0.42 18.52 -19.35
C PRO A 127 0.21 17.15 -19.64
N ASP A 128 -0.62 16.12 -19.83
CA ASP A 128 -0.12 14.76 -20.06
C ASP A 128 0.77 14.64 -21.32
N ASP A 129 0.68 15.50 -22.33
CA ASP A 129 1.52 15.42 -23.53
C ASP A 129 2.92 16.06 -23.34
N LEU A 130 3.15 16.71 -22.20
CA LEU A 130 4.39 17.40 -21.84
C LEU A 130 5.11 16.71 -20.69
N ARG A 131 6.43 16.74 -20.69
CA ARG A 131 7.27 16.08 -19.68
C ARG A 131 7.36 16.93 -18.42
N ALA A 132 6.76 16.49 -17.32
CA ALA A 132 7.10 17.01 -15.99
C ALA A 132 8.45 16.45 -15.49
N TRP A 133 9.10 17.18 -14.60
CA TRP A 133 10.36 16.80 -13.93
C TRP A 133 10.12 16.28 -12.50
N HIS A 134 9.75 15.00 -12.37
CA HIS A 134 9.43 14.38 -11.07
C HIS A 134 10.36 13.19 -10.75
N ALA A 135 10.55 12.26 -11.67
CA ALA A 135 11.31 11.03 -11.47
C ALA A 135 12.83 11.26 -11.32
N GLY A 136 13.39 12.24 -12.05
CA GLY A 136 14.84 12.49 -12.07
C GLY A 136 15.64 11.29 -12.61
N VAL A 137 16.87 11.09 -12.08
CA VAL A 137 17.68 9.89 -12.39
C VAL A 137 16.94 8.66 -11.86
N SER A 138 16.48 7.82 -12.78
CA SER A 138 15.55 6.72 -12.50
C SER A 138 15.67 5.61 -13.53
N THR A 139 15.37 4.38 -13.12
CA THR A 139 15.37 3.17 -13.96
C THR A 139 14.27 2.21 -13.52
N TRP A 140 13.65 1.53 -14.48
CA TRP A 140 12.77 0.40 -14.22
C TRP A 140 12.78 -0.57 -15.40
N GLY A 141 13.08 -1.84 -15.12
CA GLY A 141 13.30 -2.83 -16.19
C GLY A 141 14.40 -2.34 -17.14
N SER A 142 14.08 -2.31 -18.45
CA SER A 142 15.00 -1.80 -19.48
C SER A 142 14.96 -0.27 -19.68
N ASP A 143 14.01 0.44 -19.07
CA ASP A 143 13.84 1.88 -19.24
C ASP A 143 14.66 2.69 -18.24
N SER A 144 15.14 3.86 -18.69
CA SER A 144 15.82 4.85 -17.87
C SER A 144 15.28 6.25 -18.15
N ASN A 145 15.50 7.20 -17.23
CA ASN A 145 15.01 8.58 -17.32
C ASN A 145 13.48 8.64 -17.45
N LEU A 146 12.79 8.07 -16.46
CA LEU A 146 11.35 7.79 -16.54
C LEU A 146 10.48 9.05 -16.71
N ASN A 147 10.98 10.26 -16.45
CA ASN A 147 10.30 11.52 -16.79
C ASN A 147 9.73 11.52 -18.23
N TYR A 148 10.45 10.95 -19.21
CA TYR A 148 10.01 10.95 -20.61
C TYR A 148 8.82 10.03 -20.91
N VAL A 149 8.60 9.01 -20.08
CA VAL A 149 7.66 7.92 -20.33
C VAL A 149 6.68 7.72 -19.18
N SER A 150 6.57 8.68 -18.26
CA SER A 150 5.71 8.56 -17.08
C SER A 150 4.91 9.81 -16.77
N LEU A 151 3.85 9.61 -15.98
CA LEU A 151 3.15 10.67 -15.28
C LEU A 151 3.44 10.58 -13.79
N GLY A 152 4.03 11.62 -13.21
CA GLY A 152 4.14 11.81 -11.76
C GLY A 152 2.85 12.35 -11.12
N ILE A 153 2.45 11.72 -10.01
CA ILE A 153 1.34 12.11 -9.14
C ILE A 153 1.91 12.40 -7.74
N GLU A 154 1.74 13.64 -7.29
CA GLU A 154 2.21 14.13 -6.00
C GLU A 154 1.08 14.19 -4.99
N HIS A 155 1.23 13.48 -3.89
CA HIS A 155 0.28 13.51 -2.79
C HIS A 155 0.81 14.47 -1.73
N VAL A 156 0.04 15.52 -1.41
CA VAL A 156 0.39 16.42 -0.32
C VAL A 156 0.42 15.61 0.99
N ASN A 157 1.62 15.35 1.47
CA ASN A 157 1.90 14.55 2.65
C ASN A 157 3.30 14.93 3.15
N LEU A 158 3.45 15.07 4.47
CA LEU A 158 4.72 15.45 5.11
C LEU A 158 5.83 14.38 4.99
N GLY A 159 5.51 13.21 4.43
CA GLY A 159 6.43 12.10 4.21
C GLY A 159 6.70 11.36 5.51
N TYR A 160 7.73 11.80 6.23
CA TYR A 160 8.15 11.23 7.51
C TYR A 160 8.72 12.30 8.44
N ASP A 161 8.70 12.02 9.74
CA ASP A 161 9.38 12.85 10.73
C ASP A 161 10.89 12.80 10.48
N SER A 162 11.46 13.92 10.05
CA SER A 162 12.87 14.04 9.72
C SER A 162 13.80 14.14 10.94
N GLU A 163 13.25 14.35 12.14
CA GLU A 163 14.04 14.51 13.35
C GLU A 163 14.71 13.18 13.74
N ASN A 164 16.05 13.12 13.62
CA ASN A 164 16.87 11.91 13.88
C ASN A 164 16.51 10.69 13.00
N ALA A 165 15.86 10.91 11.85
CA ALA A 165 15.51 9.85 10.93
C ALA A 165 16.72 9.30 10.17
N THR A 166 16.79 7.99 10.13
CA THR A 166 17.62 7.12 9.29
C THR A 166 16.68 6.31 8.40
N GLU A 167 17.20 5.70 7.35
CA GLU A 167 16.39 4.89 6.42
C GLU A 167 15.56 3.80 7.14
N LEU A 168 16.04 3.27 8.27
CA LEU A 168 15.43 2.16 9.01
C LEU A 168 14.52 2.58 10.18
N ASN A 169 14.49 3.85 10.59
CA ASN A 169 13.71 4.30 11.76
C ASN A 169 12.81 5.52 11.47
N ARG A 170 12.46 5.75 10.20
CA ARG A 170 11.50 6.79 9.81
C ARG A 170 10.12 6.50 10.36
N THR A 171 9.52 7.51 10.97
CA THR A 171 8.10 7.54 11.30
C THR A 171 7.35 8.24 10.18
N TYR A 172 6.60 7.51 9.35
CA TYR A 172 5.87 8.06 8.21
C TYR A 172 4.52 8.65 8.63
N TYR A 173 4.07 9.68 7.91
CA TYR A 173 2.73 10.26 8.10
C TYR A 173 1.69 9.50 7.27
N PRO A 174 0.52 9.17 7.85
CA PRO A 174 -0.54 8.48 7.12
C PRO A 174 -1.17 9.37 6.05
N TYR A 175 -1.72 8.74 5.01
CA TYR A 175 -2.47 9.43 3.96
C TYR A 175 -3.94 9.59 4.33
N ASP A 176 -4.54 10.69 3.88
CA ASP A 176 -5.97 10.91 4.06
C ASP A 176 -6.80 10.00 3.12
N PRO A 177 -7.88 9.35 3.60
CA PRO A 177 -8.69 8.46 2.76
C PRO A 177 -9.33 9.12 1.53
N ASP A 178 -9.73 10.40 1.61
CA ASP A 178 -10.32 11.11 0.46
C ASP A 178 -9.24 11.43 -0.59
N GLN A 179 -8.02 11.77 -0.15
CA GLN A 179 -6.85 11.93 -1.01
C GLN A 179 -6.54 10.64 -1.77
N ILE A 180 -6.50 9.50 -1.05
CA ILE A 180 -6.25 8.18 -1.65
C ILE A 180 -7.36 7.80 -2.63
N ARG A 181 -8.62 8.03 -2.29
CA ARG A 181 -9.76 7.75 -3.17
C ARG A 181 -9.69 8.57 -4.46
N ALA A 182 -9.41 9.87 -4.36
CA ALA A 182 -9.28 10.74 -5.53
C ALA A 182 -8.14 10.30 -6.44
N SER A 183 -6.99 9.98 -5.85
CA SER A 183 -5.83 9.46 -6.57
C SER A 183 -6.09 8.15 -7.29
N ALA A 184 -6.78 7.21 -6.63
CA ALA A 184 -7.15 5.93 -7.23
C ALA A 184 -8.10 6.10 -8.42
N LEU A 185 -9.17 6.89 -8.27
CA LEU A 185 -10.13 7.14 -9.35
C LEU A 185 -9.48 7.83 -10.56
N MET A 186 -8.65 8.84 -10.33
CA MET A 186 -7.86 9.48 -11.38
C MET A 186 -6.92 8.47 -12.07
N SER A 187 -6.23 7.65 -11.28
CA SER A 187 -5.29 6.66 -11.79
C SER A 187 -5.98 5.61 -12.67
N GLN A 188 -7.19 5.14 -12.32
CA GLN A 188 -7.96 4.22 -13.17
C GLN A 188 -8.21 4.79 -14.58
N ASP A 189 -8.56 6.08 -14.66
CA ASP A 189 -8.80 6.74 -15.94
C ASP A 189 -7.52 6.88 -16.77
N ILE A 190 -6.43 7.31 -16.14
CA ILE A 190 -5.12 7.44 -16.78
C ILE A 190 -4.63 6.08 -17.30
N ILE A 191 -4.75 5.03 -16.47
CA ILE A 191 -4.36 3.66 -16.82
C ILE A 191 -5.14 3.19 -18.04
N ARG A 192 -6.46 3.41 -18.09
CA ARG A 192 -7.30 3.07 -19.26
C ARG A 192 -6.90 3.87 -20.50
N LYS A 193 -6.65 5.17 -20.35
CA LYS A 193 -6.29 6.08 -21.44
C LYS A 193 -4.97 5.69 -22.12
N TYR A 194 -3.98 5.31 -21.34
CA TYR A 194 -2.63 5.01 -21.83
C TYR A 194 -2.26 3.53 -21.87
N ASN A 195 -3.19 2.65 -21.46
CA ASN A 195 -2.97 1.20 -21.36
C ASN A 195 -1.71 0.87 -20.54
N ILE A 196 -1.61 1.50 -19.37
CA ILE A 196 -0.48 1.32 -18.44
C ILE A 196 -0.61 -0.06 -17.78
N LEU A 197 0.50 -0.79 -17.74
CA LEU A 197 0.52 -2.13 -17.16
C LEU A 197 0.55 -2.06 -15.61
N PRO A 198 0.00 -3.07 -14.91
CA PRO A 198 0.00 -3.11 -13.44
C PRO A 198 1.39 -2.92 -12.82
N GLN A 199 2.41 -3.59 -13.35
CA GLN A 199 3.80 -3.47 -12.88
C GLN A 199 4.49 -2.13 -13.20
N HIS A 200 3.80 -1.21 -13.87
CA HIS A 200 4.28 0.13 -14.20
C HIS A 200 3.60 1.22 -13.36
N ILE A 201 2.83 0.83 -12.34
CA ILE A 201 2.36 1.72 -11.28
C ILE A 201 3.33 1.56 -10.12
N LEU A 202 4.15 2.58 -9.88
CA LEU A 202 5.34 2.49 -9.03
C LEU A 202 5.42 3.68 -8.08
N GLY A 203 6.08 3.50 -6.95
CA GLY A 203 6.59 4.58 -6.13
C GLY A 203 7.89 5.17 -6.67
N HIS A 204 8.28 6.35 -6.20
CA HIS A 204 9.60 6.90 -6.52
C HIS A 204 10.74 6.05 -5.95
N GLU A 205 10.49 5.43 -4.79
CA GLU A 205 11.34 4.45 -4.12
C GLU A 205 11.68 3.24 -4.98
N ASP A 206 10.79 2.88 -5.91
CA ASP A 206 10.98 1.72 -6.77
C ASP A 206 11.99 1.99 -7.90
N ILE A 207 11.95 3.22 -8.42
CA ILE A 207 12.66 3.59 -9.65
C ILE A 207 13.97 4.31 -9.36
N ALA A 208 14.19 4.73 -8.12
CA ALA A 208 15.36 5.48 -7.72
C ALA A 208 15.93 5.11 -6.34
N PRO A 209 16.04 3.82 -5.95
CA PRO A 209 16.83 3.45 -4.77
C PRO A 209 18.31 3.75 -5.04
N PRO A 210 19.08 4.34 -4.10
CA PRO A 210 18.75 4.67 -2.70
C PRO A 210 18.20 6.10 -2.48
N ARG A 211 17.97 6.86 -3.56
CA ARG A 211 17.78 8.31 -3.51
C ARG A 211 16.43 8.73 -2.94
N LYS A 212 15.40 7.91 -3.08
CA LYS A 212 14.02 8.32 -2.84
C LYS A 212 13.25 7.32 -1.98
N PRO A 213 12.55 7.78 -0.92
CA PRO A 213 11.80 6.89 -0.03
C PRO A 213 10.28 7.03 -0.15
N ASP A 214 9.80 7.76 -1.16
CA ASP A 214 8.40 8.06 -1.40
C ASP A 214 7.76 7.09 -2.41
N PRO A 215 6.46 6.79 -2.28
CA PRO A 215 5.48 7.37 -1.35
C PRO A 215 5.51 6.73 0.05
N GLY A 216 6.45 5.82 0.31
CA GLY A 216 6.66 5.21 1.62
C GLY A 216 5.69 4.07 1.94
N PRO A 217 5.93 3.36 3.06
CA PRO A 217 5.17 2.15 3.41
C PRO A 217 3.71 2.44 3.77
N LEU A 218 3.36 3.68 4.09
CA LEU A 218 1.99 4.07 4.43
C LEU A 218 1.14 4.46 3.22
N PHE A 219 1.71 4.48 2.00
CA PHE A 219 0.89 4.52 0.81
C PHE A 219 0.17 3.18 0.64
N PRO A 220 -1.16 3.13 0.45
CA PRO A 220 -1.91 1.89 0.61
C PRO A 220 -1.99 1.09 -0.71
N TRP A 221 -0.86 0.54 -1.17
CA TRP A 221 -0.74 -0.23 -2.42
C TRP A 221 -1.70 -1.42 -2.48
N GLY A 222 -1.86 -2.17 -1.39
CA GLY A 222 -2.83 -3.27 -1.31
C GLY A 222 -4.28 -2.79 -1.50
N THR A 223 -4.63 -1.63 -0.95
CA THR A 223 -5.95 -1.00 -1.15
C THR A 223 -6.16 -0.56 -2.58
N TYR A 224 -5.13 0.02 -3.24
CA TYR A 224 -5.16 0.36 -4.66
C TYR A 224 -5.54 -0.85 -5.51
N PHE A 225 -4.92 -1.99 -5.24
CA PHE A 225 -5.21 -3.21 -5.97
C PHE A 225 -6.58 -3.80 -5.63
N HIS A 226 -6.83 -4.12 -4.36
CA HIS A 226 -8.03 -4.88 -3.98
C HIS A 226 -9.33 -4.09 -4.16
N ASN A 227 -9.31 -2.77 -3.97
CA ASN A 227 -10.51 -1.95 -4.03
C ASN A 227 -10.70 -1.27 -5.39
N PHE A 228 -9.61 -1.01 -6.13
CA PHE A 228 -9.65 -0.24 -7.37
C PHE A 228 -9.03 -0.98 -8.58
N GLY A 229 -8.40 -2.13 -8.39
CA GLY A 229 -7.75 -2.88 -9.47
C GLY A 229 -6.54 -2.16 -10.06
N ILE A 230 -5.81 -1.39 -9.25
CA ILE A 230 -4.68 -0.58 -9.68
C ILE A 230 -3.36 -1.17 -9.17
N GLY A 231 -2.36 -1.24 -10.04
CA GLY A 231 -1.02 -1.69 -9.69
C GLY A 231 -0.86 -3.21 -9.68
N ALA A 232 0.38 -3.67 -9.61
CA ALA A 232 0.69 -5.08 -9.42
C ALA A 232 0.51 -5.45 -7.95
N TRP A 233 -0.10 -6.60 -7.67
CA TRP A 233 -0.27 -7.12 -6.32
C TRP A 233 -0.64 -8.61 -6.35
N LEU A 234 -0.59 -9.26 -5.19
CA LEU A 234 -1.04 -10.64 -5.02
C LEU A 234 -2.52 -10.67 -4.64
N ASP A 235 -3.30 -11.58 -5.24
CA ASP A 235 -4.65 -11.85 -4.76
C ASP A 235 -4.61 -12.48 -3.36
N PHE A 236 -5.73 -12.47 -2.63
CA PHE A 236 -5.75 -12.98 -1.26
C PHE A 236 -5.32 -14.44 -1.13
N ASP A 237 -5.66 -15.30 -2.10
CA ASP A 237 -5.20 -16.68 -2.17
C ASP A 237 -3.70 -16.77 -2.48
N GLU A 238 -3.14 -15.79 -3.17
CA GLU A 238 -1.73 -15.70 -3.55
C GLU A 238 -0.86 -15.08 -2.45
N MET A 239 -1.38 -14.87 -1.25
CA MET A 239 -0.56 -14.48 -0.09
C MET A 239 -0.17 -15.70 0.76
N ASP A 240 -0.80 -16.86 0.52
CA ASP A 240 -0.42 -18.14 1.13
C ASP A 240 0.62 -18.88 0.27
N ASN A 241 1.75 -19.22 0.87
CA ASN A 241 2.88 -19.80 0.14
C ASN A 241 2.50 -21.13 -0.54
N ASN A 242 1.64 -21.96 0.08
CA ASN A 242 1.23 -23.23 -0.52
C ASN A 242 0.30 -23.02 -1.72
N ALA A 243 -0.63 -22.07 -1.61
CA ALA A 243 -1.55 -21.71 -2.68
C ALA A 243 -0.82 -21.11 -3.88
N ILE A 244 0.16 -20.21 -3.67
CA ILE A 244 0.98 -19.68 -4.77
C ILE A 244 1.76 -20.80 -5.47
N ILE A 245 2.40 -21.71 -4.70
CA ILE A 245 3.14 -22.86 -5.26
C ILE A 245 2.22 -23.72 -6.13
N GLN A 246 1.00 -24.02 -5.65
CA GLN A 246 0.03 -24.81 -6.41
C GLN A 246 -0.50 -24.08 -7.65
N LYS A 247 -0.79 -22.78 -7.52
CA LYS A 247 -1.39 -21.94 -8.57
C LYS A 247 -0.44 -21.70 -9.73
N TYR A 248 0.82 -21.38 -9.41
CA TYR A 248 1.81 -20.99 -10.41
C TYR A 248 2.73 -22.13 -10.83
N ASN A 249 2.81 -23.23 -10.06
CA ASN A 249 3.62 -24.45 -10.24
C ASN A 249 4.59 -24.39 -11.43
N PRO A 250 5.66 -23.59 -11.36
CA PRO A 250 6.29 -23.11 -12.57
C PRO A 250 7.23 -24.15 -13.17
N PRO A 251 7.46 -24.09 -14.49
CA PRO A 251 8.58 -24.74 -15.15
C PRO A 251 9.96 -24.11 -14.82
N ARG A 252 10.00 -23.05 -13.98
CA ARG A 252 11.25 -22.41 -13.54
C ARG A 252 11.51 -22.77 -12.06
N PRO A 253 12.59 -23.49 -11.73
CA PRO A 253 12.95 -23.74 -10.35
C PRO A 253 13.21 -22.41 -9.64
N PHE A 254 12.97 -22.42 -8.32
CA PHE A 254 13.50 -21.40 -7.41
C PHE A 254 14.93 -21.04 -7.85
N PRO A 255 15.30 -19.75 -7.87
CA PRO A 255 16.63 -19.28 -8.20
C PRO A 255 17.62 -19.85 -7.18
N THR A 256 18.11 -21.05 -7.48
CA THR A 256 19.08 -21.78 -6.67
C THR A 256 20.50 -21.33 -7.02
N LYS A 257 20.68 -20.59 -8.12
CA LYS A 257 21.93 -19.95 -8.54
C LYS A 257 21.65 -18.71 -9.39
N PRO A 258 22.32 -17.56 -9.12
CA PRO A 258 22.21 -16.39 -9.99
C PRO A 258 22.78 -16.68 -11.38
N ASP A 259 22.18 -16.08 -12.41
CA ASP A 259 22.77 -16.02 -13.74
C ASP A 259 24.13 -15.32 -13.67
N ARG A 260 25.13 -15.88 -14.36
CA ARG A 260 26.54 -15.48 -14.37
C ARG A 260 26.80 -14.07 -14.89
N ASN A 261 25.76 -13.35 -15.31
CA ASN A 261 25.83 -12.00 -15.86
C ASN A 261 25.41 -10.89 -14.87
N LEU A 262 24.93 -11.23 -13.67
CA LEU A 262 24.73 -10.26 -12.60
C LEU A 262 26.07 -10.04 -11.86
N ARG A 263 26.86 -9.13 -12.42
CA ARG A 263 28.12 -8.66 -11.84
C ARG A 263 27.90 -8.15 -10.42
N GLU A 264 28.60 -8.78 -9.49
CA GLU A 264 29.27 -8.19 -8.32
C GLU A 264 28.57 -7.03 -7.60
N GLY A 265 28.12 -7.29 -6.36
CA GLY A 265 28.12 -6.25 -5.34
C GLY A 265 27.16 -6.49 -4.19
N THR A 266 27.60 -7.22 -3.15
CA THR A 266 27.09 -7.04 -1.78
C THR A 266 27.37 -5.60 -1.32
N THR A 267 26.47 -4.67 -1.62
CA THR A 267 26.68 -3.22 -1.40
C THR A 267 25.56 -2.59 -0.57
N GLU A 268 25.82 -1.42 0.01
CA GLU A 268 24.83 -0.59 0.72
C GLU A 268 23.57 -0.34 -0.12
N ASN A 269 23.72 -0.24 -1.44
CA ASN A 269 22.61 -0.05 -2.40
C ASN A 269 21.56 -1.16 -2.36
N ASP A 270 21.96 -2.41 -2.11
CA ASP A 270 21.01 -3.52 -2.10
C ASP A 270 20.01 -3.42 -0.93
N LYS A 271 20.39 -2.75 0.16
CA LYS A 271 19.49 -2.54 1.30
C LYS A 271 18.31 -1.68 0.89
N PHE A 272 18.57 -0.62 0.13
CA PHE A 272 17.53 0.28 -0.35
C PHE A 272 16.59 -0.39 -1.35
N VAL A 273 17.10 -1.33 -2.15
CA VAL A 273 16.27 -2.15 -3.04
C VAL A 273 15.33 -3.06 -2.23
N ILE A 274 15.83 -3.72 -1.18
CA ILE A 274 15.00 -4.53 -0.27
C ILE A 274 13.94 -3.66 0.40
N LEU A 275 14.33 -2.50 0.91
CA LEU A 275 13.43 -1.59 1.60
C LEU A 275 12.34 -1.04 0.67
N ALA A 276 12.68 -0.66 -0.56
CA ALA A 276 11.69 -0.21 -1.55
C ALA A 276 10.69 -1.34 -1.87
N PHE A 277 11.17 -2.57 -2.14
CA PHE A 277 10.28 -3.72 -2.36
C PHE A 277 9.35 -3.94 -1.17
N LYS A 278 9.84 -3.87 0.06
CA LYS A 278 9.04 -4.08 1.27
C LYS A 278 8.00 -2.98 1.48
N LYS A 279 8.39 -1.72 1.36
CA LYS A 279 7.47 -0.57 1.51
C LYS A 279 6.33 -0.67 0.50
N HIS A 280 6.65 -1.03 -0.73
CA HIS A 280 5.66 -1.24 -1.76
C HIS A 280 4.80 -2.47 -1.47
N PHE A 281 5.40 -3.63 -1.21
CA PHE A 281 4.72 -4.93 -1.19
C PHE A 281 4.66 -5.57 0.20
N SER A 282 5.64 -6.38 0.58
CA SER A 282 5.51 -7.37 1.67
C SER A 282 5.40 -6.78 3.08
N ALA A 283 5.74 -5.50 3.26
CA ALA A 283 5.59 -4.75 4.49
C ALA A 283 4.73 -3.48 4.29
N ASN A 284 3.93 -3.42 3.23
CA ASN A 284 3.03 -2.29 2.99
C ASN A 284 2.02 -2.14 4.13
N GLN A 285 1.80 -0.92 4.59
CA GLN A 285 1.03 -0.57 5.79
C GLN A 285 1.61 -1.11 7.12
N HIS A 286 2.80 -1.71 7.09
CA HIS A 286 3.52 -2.28 8.23
C HIS A 286 4.95 -1.73 8.31
N PRO A 287 5.14 -0.42 8.55
CA PRO A 287 6.46 0.21 8.59
C PRO A 287 7.42 -0.45 9.60
N GLU A 288 6.91 -1.08 10.66
CA GLU A 288 7.67 -1.86 11.63
C GLU A 288 8.37 -3.10 11.03
N LEU A 289 7.91 -3.58 9.87
CA LEU A 289 8.50 -4.72 9.15
C LEU A 289 9.46 -4.27 8.02
N CYS A 290 9.59 -2.96 7.79
CA CYS A 290 10.47 -2.37 6.78
C CYS A 290 11.93 -2.26 7.25
N ASP A 291 12.54 -3.41 7.53
CA ASP A 291 13.98 -3.53 7.80
C ASP A 291 14.78 -4.06 6.59
N ASP A 292 16.12 -4.02 6.68
CA ASP A 292 17.01 -4.49 5.62
C ASP A 292 17.21 -6.02 5.61
N ILE A 293 16.38 -6.77 6.37
CA ILE A 293 16.42 -8.22 6.48
C ILE A 293 15.41 -8.85 5.55
N ILE A 294 15.87 -9.53 4.50
CA ILE A 294 14.99 -10.30 3.61
C ILE A 294 14.56 -11.62 4.29
N ARG A 295 13.25 -11.85 4.37
CA ARG A 295 12.63 -13.05 4.95
C ARG A 295 12.10 -13.96 3.84
N ASP A 296 11.79 -15.21 4.19
CA ASP A 296 11.22 -16.18 3.25
C ASP A 296 9.94 -15.65 2.60
N GLN A 297 9.08 -14.98 3.38
CA GLN A 297 7.84 -14.40 2.88
C GLN A 297 8.07 -13.32 1.81
N ASP A 298 9.10 -12.48 1.98
CA ASP A 298 9.47 -11.44 1.00
C ASP A 298 9.86 -12.08 -0.34
N MET A 299 10.61 -13.19 -0.27
CA MET A 299 11.03 -13.96 -1.44
C MET A 299 9.84 -14.63 -2.14
N PHE A 300 8.92 -15.20 -1.38
CA PHE A 300 7.69 -15.77 -1.95
C PHE A 300 6.87 -14.72 -2.68
N TRP A 301 6.75 -13.52 -2.11
CA TRP A 301 6.03 -12.42 -2.75
C TRP A 301 6.71 -11.95 -4.04
N ALA A 302 8.03 -11.76 -4.00
CA ALA A 302 8.79 -11.36 -5.19
C ALA A 302 8.61 -12.37 -6.33
N TRP A 303 8.72 -13.66 -6.01
CA TRP A 303 8.53 -14.75 -6.97
C TRP A 303 7.10 -14.83 -7.50
N ALA A 304 6.09 -14.70 -6.62
CA ALA A 304 4.68 -14.73 -7.00
C ALA A 304 4.32 -13.58 -7.94
N LEU A 305 4.79 -12.36 -7.63
CA LEU A 305 4.61 -11.19 -8.47
C LEU A 305 5.28 -11.40 -9.84
N GLU A 306 6.44 -12.05 -9.88
CA GLU A 306 7.11 -12.38 -11.14
C GLU A 306 6.26 -13.36 -11.95
N ALA A 307 5.85 -14.47 -11.34
CA ALA A 307 5.04 -15.48 -11.99
C ALA A 307 3.70 -14.92 -12.52
N LYS A 308 3.12 -13.95 -11.81
CA LYS A 308 1.85 -13.30 -12.18
C LYS A 308 1.97 -12.28 -13.30
N TYR A 309 3.00 -11.43 -13.26
CA TYR A 309 3.07 -10.23 -14.11
C TYR A 309 4.18 -10.29 -15.18
N VAL A 310 5.17 -11.15 -15.03
CA VAL A 310 6.23 -11.35 -16.03
C VAL A 310 5.81 -12.42 -17.03
N THR A 311 5.83 -12.06 -18.31
CA THR A 311 5.52 -12.96 -19.42
C THR A 311 6.73 -13.06 -20.35
N ALA A 312 6.79 -14.07 -21.23
CA ALA A 312 7.89 -14.23 -22.19
C ALA A 312 8.16 -12.97 -23.05
N ASN A 313 7.16 -12.10 -23.23
CA ASN A 313 7.25 -10.86 -24.00
C ASN A 313 7.36 -9.59 -23.12
N ASN A 314 7.34 -9.73 -21.80
CA ASN A 314 7.45 -8.61 -20.86
C ASN A 314 8.17 -9.07 -19.58
N GLN A 315 9.46 -8.77 -19.51
CA GLN A 315 10.37 -9.15 -18.42
C GLN A 315 10.66 -7.97 -17.46
N ASP A 316 9.91 -6.87 -17.57
CA ASP A 316 10.16 -5.65 -16.78
C ASP A 316 9.62 -5.82 -15.35
N MET A 317 10.38 -6.50 -14.48
CA MET A 317 10.16 -6.50 -13.03
C MET A 317 11.50 -6.54 -12.29
N PHE A 318 11.95 -5.37 -11.81
CA PHE A 318 13.31 -5.15 -11.33
C PHE A 318 13.66 -5.91 -10.04
N TRP A 319 12.68 -6.12 -9.15
CA TRP A 319 12.89 -6.71 -7.82
C TRP A 319 13.33 -8.16 -7.84
N ALA A 320 12.79 -8.97 -8.75
CA ALA A 320 13.13 -10.38 -8.86
C ALA A 320 14.65 -10.55 -9.02
N TRP A 321 15.26 -9.89 -9.99
CA TRP A 321 16.69 -10.03 -10.27
C TRP A 321 17.61 -9.58 -9.12
N ALA A 322 17.19 -8.60 -8.31
CA ALA A 322 17.99 -8.10 -7.21
C ALA A 322 17.87 -8.94 -5.93
N LEU A 323 16.71 -9.55 -5.67
CA LEU A 323 16.45 -10.36 -4.48
C LEU A 323 17.00 -11.80 -4.65
N GLU A 324 17.02 -12.34 -5.88
CA GLU A 324 17.57 -13.66 -6.22
C GLU A 324 19.06 -13.82 -5.87
N ALA A 325 19.85 -12.75 -5.90
CA ALA A 325 21.30 -12.81 -5.72
C ALA A 325 21.75 -13.15 -4.27
N LYS A 326 20.86 -13.01 -3.27
CA LYS A 326 21.25 -13.05 -1.84
C LYS A 326 20.99 -14.37 -1.11
N TYR A 327 20.15 -15.25 -1.65
CA TYR A 327 19.83 -16.54 -1.00
C TYR A 327 21.04 -17.50 -0.93
N VAL A 328 22.04 -17.32 -1.80
CA VAL A 328 23.21 -18.23 -1.89
C VAL A 328 24.27 -17.95 -0.81
N THR A 329 24.29 -16.78 -0.17
CA THR A 329 25.33 -16.42 0.81
C THR A 329 24.95 -16.67 2.28
N ALA A 330 23.68 -16.97 2.59
CA ALA A 330 23.19 -17.06 3.97
C ALA A 330 23.12 -18.48 4.56
N ASN A 331 23.63 -19.52 3.88
CA ASN A 331 23.59 -20.90 4.38
C ASN A 331 24.98 -21.47 4.69
N SER A 332 25.45 -21.25 5.91
CA SER A 332 26.31 -22.22 6.62
C SER A 332 26.05 -22.18 8.13
N SER A 333 25.09 -22.99 8.56
CA SER A 333 25.07 -23.80 9.80
C SER A 333 23.68 -23.82 10.45
N THR A 334 23.31 -25.02 10.86
CA THR A 334 22.00 -25.49 11.29
C THR A 334 21.57 -24.98 12.66
N SER A 335 20.37 -24.42 12.73
CA SER A 335 19.34 -24.76 13.71
C SER A 335 18.03 -24.15 13.23
N THR A 336 17.00 -24.96 13.04
CA THR A 336 15.67 -24.53 12.61
C THR A 336 14.89 -23.90 13.78
N PRO A 337 14.50 -22.62 13.72
CA PRO A 337 13.25 -22.18 14.29
C PRO A 337 12.18 -22.21 13.20
N THR A 338 11.12 -22.98 13.41
CA THR A 338 9.89 -22.88 12.62
C THR A 338 9.33 -21.45 12.69
N PRO A 339 8.97 -20.82 11.55
CA PRO A 339 8.46 -19.46 11.54
C PRO A 339 7.00 -19.42 12.05
N PRO A 340 6.57 -18.38 12.78
CA PRO A 340 5.14 -18.18 13.06
C PRO A 340 4.47 -17.64 11.78
N PRO A 341 3.38 -18.23 11.30
CA PRO A 341 2.64 -17.70 10.16
C PRO A 341 1.52 -16.76 10.62
N SER A 342 1.28 -15.69 9.88
CA SER A 342 -0.03 -15.02 9.81
C SER A 342 -1.00 -16.01 9.15
N ASN A 343 -1.57 -16.93 9.93
CA ASN A 343 -2.40 -18.01 9.38
C ASN A 343 -3.80 -17.49 9.06
N ILE A 344 -4.18 -17.52 7.78
CA ILE A 344 -5.58 -17.39 7.37
C ILE A 344 -6.23 -18.77 7.45
N TYR A 345 -7.32 -18.89 8.22
CA TYR A 345 -8.09 -20.12 8.37
C TYR A 345 -9.46 -19.97 7.71
N TYR A 346 -9.80 -20.87 6.81
CA TYR A 346 -11.01 -20.80 6.00
C TYR A 346 -12.10 -21.78 6.44
N GLY A 347 -13.34 -21.32 6.49
CA GLY A 347 -14.51 -22.14 6.80
C GLY A 347 -14.63 -22.47 8.29
N ASN A 348 -14.28 -23.70 8.66
CA ASN A 348 -14.36 -24.19 10.04
C ASN A 348 -13.02 -24.79 10.44
N GLY A 349 -12.63 -24.66 11.71
CA GLY A 349 -11.39 -25.24 12.19
C GLY A 349 -11.12 -24.96 13.65
N THR A 350 -9.86 -25.19 14.03
CA THR A 350 -9.37 -24.97 15.39
C THR A 350 -8.09 -24.15 15.32
N ILE A 351 -7.96 -23.16 16.19
CA ILE A 351 -6.74 -22.39 16.40
C ILE A 351 -6.25 -22.61 17.83
N THR A 352 -4.94 -22.56 18.02
CA THR A 352 -4.30 -22.65 19.33
C THR A 352 -3.19 -21.62 19.42
N SER A 353 -2.86 -21.17 20.63
CA SER A 353 -1.63 -20.41 20.86
C SER A 353 -0.40 -21.21 20.40
N PRO A 354 0.72 -20.55 20.05
CA PRO A 354 1.94 -21.26 19.68
C PRO A 354 2.39 -22.18 20.81
N ASN A 355 2.91 -23.35 20.44
CA ASN A 355 3.36 -24.44 21.33
C ASN A 355 2.28 -25.17 22.13
N TYR A 356 1.00 -24.78 22.07
CA TYR A 356 -0.06 -25.47 22.81
C TYR A 356 -0.03 -27.01 22.59
N PRO A 357 -0.09 -27.84 23.64
CA PRO A 357 -0.42 -27.52 25.03
C PRO A 357 0.78 -27.11 25.92
N ASP A 358 1.99 -27.02 25.38
CA ASP A 358 3.14 -26.48 26.09
C ASP A 358 3.04 -24.95 26.20
N LEU A 359 3.91 -24.35 27.03
CA LEU A 359 3.89 -22.91 27.29
C LEU A 359 4.15 -22.08 26.01
N TYR A 360 3.38 -21.02 25.82
CA TYR A 360 3.58 -20.11 24.69
C TYR A 360 4.91 -19.34 24.81
N PRO A 361 5.52 -18.86 23.71
CA PRO A 361 6.72 -18.02 23.77
C PRO A 361 6.47 -16.63 24.38
N SER A 362 7.47 -16.06 25.03
CA SER A 362 7.49 -14.63 25.37
C SER A 362 7.69 -13.73 24.13
N ASN A 363 7.32 -12.46 24.28
CA ASN A 363 7.43 -11.40 23.25
C ASN A 363 6.79 -11.82 21.92
N LEU A 364 5.66 -12.50 22.01
CA LEU A 364 4.91 -13.03 20.89
C LEU A 364 4.01 -11.94 20.32
N ASN A 365 3.86 -11.95 19.00
CA ASN A 365 2.78 -11.27 18.31
C ASN A 365 2.25 -12.23 17.23
N SER A 366 1.19 -12.96 17.56
CA SER A 366 0.56 -13.95 16.67
C SER A 366 -0.79 -13.46 16.20
N THR A 367 -1.07 -13.62 14.91
CA THR A 367 -2.36 -13.22 14.32
C THR A 367 -2.99 -14.39 13.58
N TYR A 368 -4.28 -14.64 13.85
CA TYR A 368 -5.12 -15.65 13.22
C TYR A 368 -6.26 -14.92 12.49
N ILE A 369 -6.29 -15.00 11.17
CA ILE A 369 -7.38 -14.42 10.38
C ILE A 369 -8.35 -15.53 10.03
N LEU A 370 -9.57 -15.46 10.53
CA LEU A 370 -10.61 -16.43 10.28
C LEU A 370 -11.52 -15.89 9.18
N GLN A 371 -11.71 -16.67 8.12
CA GLN A 371 -12.56 -16.32 7.00
C GLN A 371 -13.71 -17.32 6.88
N ALA A 372 -14.94 -16.84 6.97
CA ALA A 372 -16.13 -17.61 6.71
C ALA A 372 -16.36 -17.81 5.19
N LEU A 373 -17.24 -18.75 4.83
CA LEU A 373 -17.71 -18.89 3.45
C LEU A 373 -18.37 -17.59 2.96
N PRO A 374 -18.38 -17.30 1.64
CA PRO A 374 -19.00 -16.08 1.11
C PRO A 374 -20.45 -15.90 1.60
N GLY A 375 -20.76 -14.71 2.14
CA GLY A 375 -22.08 -14.39 2.69
C GLY A 375 -22.40 -15.00 4.06
N LYS A 376 -21.41 -15.65 4.70
CA LYS A 376 -21.49 -16.18 6.06
C LYS A 376 -20.68 -15.33 7.03
N VAL A 377 -20.86 -15.57 8.31
CA VAL A 377 -20.10 -14.91 9.39
C VAL A 377 -19.27 -15.92 10.17
N VAL A 378 -18.21 -15.46 10.82
CA VAL A 378 -17.36 -16.29 11.67
C VAL A 378 -17.94 -16.31 13.08
N SER A 379 -18.10 -17.50 13.65
CA SER A 379 -18.33 -17.69 15.08
C SER A 379 -17.15 -18.44 15.67
N ILE A 380 -16.49 -17.86 16.67
CA ILE A 380 -15.38 -18.48 17.40
C ILE A 380 -15.81 -18.83 18.83
N SER A 381 -15.35 -19.97 19.33
CA SER A 381 -15.56 -20.46 20.69
C SER A 381 -14.22 -20.87 21.30
N PHE A 382 -13.75 -20.13 22.30
CA PHE A 382 -12.59 -20.50 23.10
C PHE A 382 -12.99 -21.60 24.08
N ASN A 383 -12.26 -22.72 24.09
CA ASN A 383 -12.51 -23.85 24.98
C ASN A 383 -11.78 -23.68 26.32
N LYS A 384 -10.56 -23.13 26.28
CA LYS A 384 -9.72 -22.81 27.43
C LYS A 384 -8.83 -21.62 27.09
N ILE A 385 -8.65 -20.72 28.05
CA ILE A 385 -7.64 -19.64 28.00
C ILE A 385 -6.88 -19.70 29.33
N ASN A 386 -5.55 -19.72 29.27
CA ASN A 386 -4.66 -19.54 30.41
C ASN A 386 -3.47 -18.68 29.94
N THR A 387 -3.50 -17.41 30.31
CA THR A 387 -2.51 -16.38 29.90
C THR A 387 -2.15 -15.51 31.09
N GLU A 388 -1.02 -14.81 31.06
CA GLU A 388 -0.70 -13.85 32.11
C GLU A 388 -1.76 -12.73 32.17
N ALA A 389 -2.44 -12.62 33.31
CA ALA A 389 -3.64 -11.78 33.44
C ALA A 389 -3.42 -10.28 33.18
N CYS A 390 -2.22 -9.75 33.44
CA CYS A 390 -1.96 -8.32 33.31
C CYS A 390 -1.48 -7.90 31.93
N CYS A 391 -0.88 -8.82 31.18
CA CYS A 391 0.19 -8.47 30.26
C CYS A 391 0.16 -9.27 28.94
N ASP A 392 -0.47 -10.45 28.95
CA ASP A 392 -0.68 -11.26 27.75
C ASP A 392 -2.14 -11.17 27.31
N ILE A 393 -2.36 -10.68 26.09
CA ILE A 393 -3.68 -10.25 25.64
C ILE A 393 -4.06 -10.97 24.35
N ILE A 394 -5.25 -11.58 24.36
CA ILE A 394 -5.95 -12.04 23.16
C ILE A 394 -6.96 -10.96 22.77
N THR A 395 -6.82 -10.34 21.59
CA THR A 395 -7.78 -9.36 21.07
C THR A 395 -8.50 -9.90 19.84
N ILE A 396 -9.82 -9.84 19.85
CA ILE A 396 -10.71 -10.32 18.80
C ILE A 396 -11.26 -9.11 18.05
N TYR A 397 -11.08 -9.07 16.74
CA TYR A 397 -11.51 -7.99 15.84
C TYR A 397 -12.63 -8.47 14.92
N ASP A 398 -13.63 -7.61 14.72
CA ASP A 398 -14.73 -7.75 13.78
C ASP A 398 -14.30 -7.27 12.38
N GLY A 399 -13.50 -8.09 11.72
CA GLY A 399 -12.91 -7.78 10.41
C GLY A 399 -11.53 -8.39 10.24
N GLN A 400 -10.95 -8.19 9.05
CA GLN A 400 -9.67 -8.78 8.66
C GLN A 400 -8.43 -8.02 9.18
N PHE A 401 -8.59 -6.74 9.52
CA PHE A 401 -7.47 -5.82 9.72
C PHE A 401 -7.37 -5.33 11.16
N ILE A 402 -6.25 -5.60 11.82
CA ILE A 402 -5.94 -5.04 13.14
C ILE A 402 -5.83 -3.51 13.02
N GLY A 403 -6.41 -2.78 13.98
CA GLY A 403 -6.33 -1.31 14.06
C GLY A 403 -7.40 -0.56 13.28
N SER A 404 -7.92 -1.12 12.19
CA SER A 404 -9.07 -0.54 11.45
C SER A 404 -10.39 -1.29 11.67
N SER A 405 -10.34 -2.57 12.05
CA SER A 405 -11.53 -3.35 12.41
C SER A 405 -11.96 -3.07 13.86
N THR A 406 -13.27 -3.15 14.11
CA THR A 406 -13.81 -2.92 15.47
C THR A 406 -13.40 -4.05 16.41
N ILE A 407 -12.99 -3.74 17.64
CA ILE A 407 -12.67 -4.79 18.64
C ILE A 407 -13.97 -5.37 19.19
N ILE A 408 -14.14 -6.69 19.08
CA ILE A 408 -15.23 -7.44 19.71
C ILE A 408 -14.94 -7.62 21.19
N GLN A 409 -13.73 -8.09 21.53
CA GLN A 409 -13.34 -8.33 22.91
C GLN A 409 -11.81 -8.42 23.05
N SER A 410 -11.30 -8.08 24.24
CA SER A 410 -9.95 -8.41 24.69
C SER A 410 -9.99 -9.30 25.94
N LEU A 411 -9.17 -10.35 25.98
CA LEU A 411 -9.15 -11.39 27.00
C LEU A 411 -7.72 -11.58 27.52
N SER A 412 -7.60 -11.82 28.83
CA SER A 412 -6.36 -12.22 29.51
C SER A 412 -6.71 -13.04 30.76
N GLY A 413 -5.74 -13.74 31.33
CA GLY A 413 -5.92 -14.55 32.55
C GLY A 413 -6.39 -15.99 32.27
N ASP A 414 -6.93 -16.64 33.31
CA ASP A 414 -7.50 -17.99 33.25
C ASP A 414 -9.03 -17.92 33.06
N HIS A 415 -9.50 -18.51 31.97
CA HIS A 415 -10.91 -18.74 31.66
C HIS A 415 -11.14 -20.22 31.42
N SER A 416 -11.68 -20.88 32.45
CA SER A 416 -12.03 -22.31 32.43
C SER A 416 -13.41 -22.62 31.83
N SER A 417 -14.23 -21.60 31.55
CA SER A 417 -15.54 -21.74 30.88
C SER A 417 -15.46 -21.32 29.42
N SER A 418 -16.21 -21.98 28.54
CA SER A 418 -16.20 -21.63 27.11
C SER A 418 -16.77 -20.23 26.86
N LEU A 419 -16.06 -19.44 26.06
CA LEU A 419 -16.45 -18.09 25.64
C LEU A 419 -16.66 -18.09 24.13
N SER A 420 -17.72 -17.46 23.64
CA SER A 420 -18.03 -17.41 22.20
C SER A 420 -18.30 -15.99 21.70
N TYR A 421 -17.84 -15.71 20.48
CA TYR A 421 -17.92 -14.42 19.82
C TYR A 421 -18.26 -14.61 18.34
N GLN A 422 -18.92 -13.62 17.74
CA GLN A 422 -19.38 -13.68 16.36
C GLN A 422 -19.06 -12.37 15.63
N SER A 423 -18.61 -12.47 14.38
CA SER A 423 -18.36 -11.33 13.51
C SER A 423 -19.66 -10.83 12.85
N THR A 424 -19.65 -9.59 12.38
CA THR A 424 -20.69 -9.02 11.53
C THR A 424 -20.42 -9.27 10.05
N GLY A 425 -19.16 -9.48 9.67
CA GLY A 425 -18.72 -9.76 8.30
C GLY A 425 -18.14 -11.18 8.11
N THR A 426 -17.64 -11.44 6.90
CA THR A 426 -17.02 -12.72 6.53
C THR A 426 -15.65 -12.97 7.17
N TYR A 427 -15.10 -11.98 7.88
CA TYR A 427 -13.79 -12.07 8.52
C TYR A 427 -13.85 -11.78 10.01
N MET A 428 -13.01 -12.45 10.77
CA MET A 428 -12.70 -12.19 12.17
C MET A 428 -11.20 -12.37 12.37
N THR A 429 -10.55 -11.46 13.08
CA THR A 429 -9.11 -11.56 13.37
C THR A 429 -8.87 -11.73 14.85
N VAL A 430 -8.04 -12.69 15.24
CA VAL A 430 -7.60 -12.90 16.62
C VAL A 430 -6.12 -12.55 16.69
N SER A 431 -5.75 -11.57 17.50
CA SER A 431 -4.37 -11.23 17.82
C SER A 431 -4.02 -11.75 19.22
N PHE A 432 -2.86 -12.36 19.39
CA PHE A 432 -2.32 -12.78 20.68
C PHE A 432 -0.94 -12.18 20.87
N THR A 433 -0.83 -11.25 21.82
CA THR A 433 0.41 -10.53 22.15
C THR A 433 0.87 -10.88 23.55
N THR A 434 2.15 -11.16 23.72
CA THR A 434 2.75 -11.49 25.03
C THR A 434 3.92 -10.60 25.37
N ASP A 435 4.19 -10.44 26.67
CA ASP A 435 5.33 -9.69 27.17
C ASP A 435 6.58 -10.59 27.37
N LEU A 436 7.64 -10.07 27.98
CA LEU A 436 8.92 -10.77 28.14
C LEU A 436 8.96 -11.79 29.29
N VAL A 437 7.99 -11.76 30.21
CA VAL A 437 7.96 -12.57 31.43
C VAL A 437 6.77 -13.54 31.43
N LEU A 438 6.76 -14.47 32.39
CA LEU A 438 5.67 -15.42 32.70
C LEU A 438 4.83 -15.98 31.53
N GLN A 439 5.12 -17.23 31.14
CA GLN A 439 4.36 -17.94 30.12
C GLN A 439 3.46 -19.00 30.74
N GLU A 440 2.25 -19.11 30.20
CA GLU A 440 1.23 -20.08 30.59
C GLU A 440 0.91 -21.02 29.40
N GLU A 441 -0.05 -21.93 29.56
CA GLU A 441 -0.44 -22.89 28.51
C GLU A 441 -1.07 -22.23 27.27
N GLY A 442 -1.60 -21.01 27.39
CA GLY A 442 -2.22 -20.26 26.29
C GLY A 442 -3.67 -20.66 26.03
N PHE A 443 -4.07 -20.83 24.77
CA PHE A 443 -5.47 -21.03 24.42
C PHE A 443 -5.71 -22.08 23.34
N THR A 444 -6.95 -22.59 23.31
CA THR A 444 -7.52 -23.34 22.19
C THR A 444 -8.92 -22.81 21.86
N ALA A 445 -9.21 -22.60 20.59
CA ALA A 445 -10.50 -22.13 20.12
C ALA A 445 -10.95 -22.86 18.85
N ASN A 446 -12.24 -23.16 18.77
CA ASN A 446 -12.88 -23.67 17.57
C ASN A 446 -13.61 -22.53 16.87
N PHE A 447 -13.57 -22.48 15.54
CA PHE A 447 -14.35 -21.52 14.76
C PHE A 447 -15.15 -22.21 13.67
N VAL A 448 -16.30 -21.62 13.34
CA VAL A 448 -17.21 -22.09 12.30
C VAL A 448 -17.74 -20.94 11.46
N SER A 449 -18.01 -21.23 10.20
CA SER A 449 -18.75 -20.40 9.25
C SER A 449 -20.25 -20.66 9.41
N LEU A 450 -21.02 -19.66 9.85
CA LEU A 450 -22.47 -19.74 10.08
C LEU A 450 -23.31 -19.16 8.95
#